data_AF-A0A2V7ZBR5-F1
#
_entry.id   AF-A0A2V7ZBR5-F1
#
_cell.length_a   1.000
_cell.length_b   1.000
_cell.length_c   1.000
_cell.angle_alpha   90.00
_cell.angle_beta   90.00
_cell.angle_gamma   90.00
#
_symmetry.space_group_name_H-M   'P 1'
#
loop_
_entity.id
_entity.type
_entity.pdbx_description
1 polymer ?
#
loop_
_entity_poly.entity_id
_entity_poly.type
_entity_poly.pdbx_seq_one_letter_code
_entity_poly.pdbx_strand_id
1 'polypeptide(L)' 'MRVYVNGVQVGSLAATGTIASSTGQVTIGGNSVWGEYFAGAVDDVRIYNRALSAAEITSLMNTIVP' A
#
# COMPACT_ATOMS: atom_id res chain seq x y z
N MET A 1 -2.76 4.31 -11.43
CA MET A 1 -2.14 4.16 -10.09
C MET A 1 -1.95 5.52 -9.45
N ARG A 2 -2.18 5.65 -8.15
CA ARG A 2 -1.99 6.89 -7.39
C ARG A 2 -1.21 6.57 -6.12
N VAL A 3 -0.37 7.50 -5.67
CA VAL A 3 0.42 7.41 -4.44
C VAL A 3 0.04 8.57 -3.53
N TYR A 4 -0.17 8.27 -2.25
CA TYR A 4 -0.55 9.24 -1.23
C TYR A 4 0.44 9.17 -0.07
N VAL A 5 0.77 10.33 0.51
CA VAL A 5 1.57 10.46 1.74
C VAL A 5 0.78 11.35 2.69
N ASN A 6 0.55 10.87 3.92
CA ASN A 6 -0.26 11.60 4.92
C ASN A 6 -1.62 12.07 4.37
N GLY A 7 -2.29 11.22 3.57
CA GLY A 7 -3.59 11.55 2.95
C GLY A 7 -3.53 12.41 1.68
N VAL A 8 -2.38 13.01 1.34
CA VAL A 8 -2.23 13.90 0.17
C VAL A 8 -1.69 13.12 -1.02
N GLN A 9 -2.30 13.29 -2.21
CA GLN A 9 -1.80 12.65 -3.43
C GLN A 9 -0.48 13.31 -3.86
N VAL A 10 0.61 12.53 -3.90
CA VAL A 10 1.94 12.99 -4.31
C VAL A 10 2.34 12.51 -5.71
N GLY A 11 1.61 11.55 -6.27
CA GLY A 11 1.89 11.02 -7.60
C GLY A 11 0.71 10.30 -8.22
N SER A 12 0.68 10.30 -9.56
CA SER A 12 -0.31 9.57 -10.34
C SER A 12 0.29 9.13 -11.68
N LEU A 13 -0.02 7.91 -12.09
CA LEU A 13 0.31 7.36 -13.40
C LEU A 13 -0.94 6.71 -13.99
N ALA A 14 -1.29 7.08 -15.22
CA ALA A 14 -2.34 6.40 -15.96
C ALA A 14 -1.89 4.96 -16.26
N ALA A 15 -2.73 3.99 -15.91
CA ALA A 15 -2.48 2.59 -16.19
C ALA A 15 -3.81 1.97 -16.65
N THR A 16 -3.74 1.14 -17.68
CA THR A 16 -4.89 0.48 -18.30
C THR A 16 -4.62 -1.02 -18.41
N GLY A 17 -5.67 -1.82 -18.55
CA GLY A 17 -5.57 -3.28 -18.63
C GLY A 17 -5.84 -3.97 -17.28
N THR A 18 -5.63 -5.28 -17.25
CA THR A 18 -5.92 -6.14 -16.10
C THR A 18 -4.77 -6.10 -15.09
N ILE A 19 -5.09 -6.07 -13.80
CA ILE A 19 -4.09 -6.24 -12.74
C ILE A 19 -3.65 -7.71 -12.73
N ALA A 20 -2.34 -7.96 -12.82
CA ALA A 20 -1.81 -9.31 -12.70
C ALA A 20 -2.08 -9.86 -11.29
N SER A 21 -2.66 -11.07 -11.23
CA SER A 21 -2.86 -11.79 -9.97
C SER A 21 -1.68 -12.70 -9.67
N SER A 22 -1.37 -12.87 -8.38
CA SER A 22 -0.37 -13.83 -7.90
C SER A 22 -0.94 -14.62 -6.73
N THR A 23 -0.59 -15.90 -6.64
CA THR A 23 -0.86 -16.76 -5.49
C THR A 23 0.34 -16.86 -4.54
N GLY A 24 1.43 -16.13 -4.84
CA GLY A 24 2.60 -16.08 -3.99
C GLY A 24 2.31 -15.48 -2.61
N GLN A 25 3.15 -15.82 -1.64
CA GLN A 25 3.05 -15.27 -0.28
C GLN A 25 3.26 -13.75 -0.30
N VAL A 26 2.45 -13.02 0.46
CA VAL A 26 2.69 -11.59 0.71
C VAL A 26 3.79 -11.46 1.76
N THR A 27 4.85 -10.74 1.43
CA THR A 27 5.94 -10.42 2.34
C THR A 27 6.02 -8.90 2.52
N ILE A 28 6.16 -8.45 3.77
CA ILE A 28 6.30 -7.04 4.14
C ILE A 28 7.63 -6.87 4.87
N GLY A 29 8.36 -5.79 4.58
CA GLY A 29 9.60 -5.46 5.29
C GLY A 29 10.82 -6.29 4.85
N GLY A 30 10.73 -7.07 3.78
CA GLY A 30 11.87 -7.74 3.18
C GLY A 30 11.51 -8.66 2.01
N ASN A 31 12.51 -9.34 1.45
CA ASN A 31 12.31 -10.40 0.47
C ASN A 31 13.10 -11.67 0.86
N SER A 32 12.65 -12.82 0.33
CA SER A 32 13.32 -14.12 0.50
C SER A 32 14.37 -14.42 -0.58
N VAL A 33 14.48 -13.56 -1.60
CA VAL A 33 15.33 -13.81 -2.78
C VAL A 33 16.78 -13.44 -2.49
N TRP A 34 17.00 -12.29 -1.84
CA TRP A 34 18.33 -11.74 -1.57
C TRP A 34 18.56 -11.43 -0.09
N GLY A 35 17.59 -11.72 0.78
CA GLY A 35 17.72 -11.50 2.23
C GLY A 35 17.78 -10.02 2.62
N GLU A 36 17.17 -9.16 1.81
CA GLU A 36 17.10 -7.72 2.04
C GLU A 36 15.95 -7.43 3.00
N TYR A 37 16.23 -6.71 4.09
CA TYR A 37 15.24 -6.34 5.10
C TYR A 37 15.21 -4.83 5.29
N PHE A 38 14.00 -4.31 5.47
CA PHE A 38 13.79 -2.90 5.78
C PHE A 38 14.29 -2.61 7.19
N ALA A 39 15.28 -1.72 7.31
CA ALA A 39 15.83 -1.27 8.59
C ALA A 39 14.99 -0.12 9.16
N GLY A 40 13.78 -0.43 9.61
CA GLY A 40 12.85 0.53 10.20
C GLY A 40 11.60 -0.14 10.80
N ALA A 41 10.64 0.67 11.22
CA ALA A 41 9.35 0.17 11.72
C ALA A 41 8.28 0.21 10.61
N VAL A 42 7.50 -0.86 10.53
CA VAL A 42 6.29 -0.94 9.70
C VAL A 42 5.17 -1.37 10.62
N ASP A 43 4.04 -0.69 10.53
CA ASP A 43 2.85 -0.99 11.32
C ASP A 43 1.60 -0.79 10.45
N ASP A 44 0.46 -1.29 10.92
CA ASP A 44 -0.87 -0.93 10.41
C ASP A 44 -1.18 -1.25 8.94
N VAL A 45 -0.56 -2.32 8.42
CA VAL A 45 -0.70 -2.73 7.02
C VAL A 45 -2.11 -3.23 6.72
N ARG A 46 -2.76 -2.62 5.71
CA ARG A 46 -4.09 -2.99 5.23
C ARG A 46 -4.10 -3.20 3.72
N ILE A 47 -4.81 -4.25 3.27
CA ILE A 47 -5.00 -4.56 1.85
C ILE A 47 -6.51 -4.54 1.56
N TYR A 48 -6.90 -3.83 0.50
CA TYR A 48 -8.28 -3.69 0.07
C TYR A 48 -8.46 -4.33 -1.30
N ASN A 49 -9.60 -4.99 -1.52
CA ASN A 49 -9.96 -5.61 -2.80
C ASN A 49 -10.59 -4.62 -3.80
N ARG A 50 -10.51 -3.31 -3.51
CA ARG A 50 -11.02 -2.23 -4.35
C ARG A 50 -10.12 -1.01 -4.25
N ALA A 51 -10.27 -0.11 -5.22
CA ALA A 51 -9.69 1.21 -5.11
C ALA A 51 -10.38 2.01 -4.00
N LEU A 52 -9.58 2.67 -3.16
CA LEU A 52 -10.06 3.65 -2.21
C LEU A 52 -10.16 5.03 -2.88
N SER A 53 -11.17 5.80 -2.47
CA SER A 53 -11.30 7.22 -2.79
C SER A 53 -10.37 8.08 -1.93
N ALA A 54 -10.12 9.32 -2.36
CA ALA A 54 -9.29 10.26 -1.60
C ALA A 54 -9.86 10.57 -0.20
N ALA A 55 -11.20 10.63 -0.08
CA ALA A 55 -11.87 10.83 1.20
C ALA A 55 -11.66 9.64 2.17
N GLU A 56 -11.74 8.41 1.66
CA GLU A 56 -11.49 7.20 2.47
C GLU A 56 -10.03 7.15 2.94
N ILE A 57 -9.08 7.48 2.07
CA ILE A 57 -7.66 7.54 2.44
C ILE A 57 -7.43 8.58 3.54
N THR A 58 -8.06 9.76 3.43
CA THR A 58 -7.97 10.81 4.45
C THR A 58 -8.57 10.36 5.78
N SER A 59 -9.71 9.66 5.74
CA SER A 59 -10.34 9.11 6.95
C SER A 59 -9.43 8.07 7.64
N LEU A 60 -8.86 7.14 6.86
CA LEU A 60 -7.98 6.09 7.38
C LEU A 60 -6.71 6.66 8.01
N MET A 61 -6.11 7.70 7.42
CA MET A 61 -4.92 8.34 7.98
C MET A 61 -5.17 8.95 9.37
N ASN A 62 -6.39 9.39 9.64
CA ASN A 62 -6.77 9.98 10.93
C ASN A 62 -7.30 8.94 11.94
N THR A 63 -7.45 7.68 11.52
CA THR A 63 -7.94 6.63 12.41
C THR A 63 -6.75 6.07 13.18
N ILE A 64 -6.75 6.24 14.51
CA ILE A 64 -5.83 5.52 15.40
C ILE A 64 -6.30 4.07 15.47
N VAL A 65 -5.36 3.15 15.36
CA VAL A 65 -5.63 1.72 15.42
C VAL A 65 -5.18 1.27 16.81
N PRO A 66 -6.10 0.72 17.62
CA PRO A 66 -5.82 0.35 19.01
C PRO A 66 -4.91 -0.87 19.14
#